data_AF-A0A965UN92-F1
#
_entry.id   AF-A0A965UN92-F1
#
_cell.length_a   1.000
_cell.length_b   1.000
_cell.length_c   1.000
_cell.angle_alpha   90.00
_cell.angle_beta   90.00
_cell.angle_gamma   90.00
#
_symmetry.space_group_name_H-M   'P 1'
#
loop_
_entity.id
_entity.type
_entity.pdbx_description
1 polymer ?
#
loop_
_entity_poly.entity_id
_entity_poly.type
_entity_poly.pdbx_seq_one_letter_code
_entity_poly.pdbx_strand_id
1 'polypeptide(L)'
;MAVAGIQLNINTDELRSLRDNIRAFFPRAEAAEVLGEAIEKAIWPAYLRLREVTPVGPTGNLKRAVNYKIVKYKQSGVAVGLIGYNRAGVGGASSAAGGTVLAGPDRAFHQWWLEFGTKERRITQAKARSYERRSPTKPFIRTRKRNGKVITETVRGRGVLHDVDELKPTYIASSFNRLGPFKILGGVGGDGRVQTDPAYPKAFFRKSSQPIVIPAMPVGGESGRPPVQTAWDQTQAQVAEYLQRELSLTLGQAWAALRFRNEGSVTGTDTLGPA
;
A
#
# COMPACT_ATOMS: atom_id res chain seq x y z
N MET A 1 -3.59 16.96 17.97
CA MET A 1 -2.72 15.98 17.26
C MET A 1 -3.40 15.65 15.94
N ALA A 2 -2.76 15.93 14.80
CA ALA A 2 -3.31 15.57 13.50
C ALA A 2 -3.30 14.04 13.37
N VAL A 3 -4.47 13.43 13.25
CA VAL A 3 -4.60 12.00 13.01
C VAL A 3 -4.08 11.74 11.60
N ALA A 4 -2.91 11.11 11.48
CA ALA A 4 -2.43 10.56 10.23
C ALA A 4 -3.25 9.30 9.89
N GLY A 5 -4.50 9.47 9.48
CA GLY A 5 -5.41 8.37 9.20
C GLY A 5 -6.80 8.86 8.77
N ILE A 6 -7.51 8.02 8.02
CA ILE A 6 -8.92 8.23 7.66
C ILE A 6 -9.76 7.73 8.83
N GLN A 7 -10.58 8.61 9.43
CA GLN A 7 -11.51 8.22 10.49
C GLN A 7 -12.88 7.95 9.88
N LEU A 8 -13.39 6.75 10.11
CA LEU A 8 -14.68 6.26 9.62
C LEU A 8 -15.52 5.87 10.83
N ASN A 9 -16.76 6.35 10.93
CA ASN A 9 -17.61 6.16 12.11
C ASN A 9 -18.94 5.50 11.72
N ILE A 10 -19.36 4.48 12.48
CA ILE A 10 -20.75 4.01 12.49
C ILE A 10 -21.43 4.70 13.66
N ASN A 11 -22.44 5.51 13.36
CA ASN A 11 -23.13 6.29 14.38
C ASN A 11 -24.63 6.00 14.35
N THR A 12 -25.06 4.96 15.06
CA THR A 12 -26.48 4.65 15.27
C THR A 12 -26.76 4.63 16.76
N ASP A 13 -27.92 5.16 17.16
CA ASP A 13 -28.30 5.24 18.57
C ASP A 13 -28.53 3.86 19.19
N GLU A 14 -28.96 2.89 18.38
CA GLU A 14 -29.12 1.49 18.79
C GLU A 14 -27.79 0.85 19.20
N LEU A 15 -26.74 1.01 18.39
CA LEU A 15 -25.40 0.46 18.71
C LEU A 15 -24.80 1.12 19.95
N ARG A 16 -25.04 2.42 20.16
CA ARG A 16 -24.62 3.11 21.39
C ARG A 16 -25.32 2.50 22.60
N SER A 17 -26.63 2.28 22.50
CA SER A 17 -27.44 1.71 23.57
C SER A 17 -27.00 0.28 23.92
N LEU A 18 -26.75 -0.57 22.91
CA LEU A 18 -26.22 -1.92 23.10
C LEU A 18 -24.83 -1.91 23.75
N ARG A 19 -23.92 -1.05 23.29
CA ARG A 19 -22.61 -0.86 23.90
C ARG A 19 -22.73 -0.47 25.37
N ASP A 20 -23.58 0.50 25.68
CA ASP A 20 -23.73 1.02 27.04
C ASP A 20 -24.37 -0.03 27.96
N ASN A 21 -25.33 -0.82 27.45
CA ASN A 21 -25.89 -1.97 28.16
C ASN A 21 -24.83 -3.03 28.46
N ILE A 22 -23.96 -3.38 27.51
CA ILE A 22 -22.84 -4.32 27.76
C ILE A 22 -21.91 -3.76 28.84
N ARG A 23 -21.57 -2.48 28.78
CA ARG A 23 -20.69 -1.85 29.77
C ARG A 23 -21.31 -1.72 31.16
N ALA A 24 -22.64 -1.67 31.25
CA ALA A 24 -23.37 -1.70 32.50
C ALA A 24 -23.45 -3.12 33.07
N PHE A 25 -23.57 -4.12 32.21
CA PHE A 25 -23.76 -5.52 32.60
C PHE A 25 -22.44 -6.20 33.00
N PHE A 26 -21.36 -5.93 32.28
CA PHE A 26 -20.06 -6.59 32.48
C PHE A 26 -19.04 -5.67 33.16
N PRO A 27 -18.14 -6.21 34.01
CA PRO A 27 -16.94 -5.50 34.43
C PRO A 27 -16.17 -4.96 33.23
N ARG A 28 -15.48 -3.83 33.40
CA ARG A 28 -14.82 -3.11 32.28
C ARG A 28 -13.91 -4.00 31.44
N ALA A 29 -13.13 -4.88 32.07
CA ALA A 29 -12.23 -5.78 31.35
C ALA A 29 -13.01 -6.76 30.45
N GLU A 30 -14.07 -7.37 30.97
CA GLU A 30 -14.94 -8.31 30.24
C GLU A 30 -15.72 -7.61 29.13
N ALA A 31 -16.26 -6.42 29.40
CA ALA A 31 -16.91 -5.60 28.38
C ALA A 31 -15.98 -5.32 27.18
N ALA A 32 -14.70 -5.04 27.42
CA ALA A 32 -13.73 -4.85 26.35
C ALA A 32 -13.44 -6.13 25.55
N GLU A 33 -13.46 -7.30 26.19
CA GLU A 33 -13.31 -8.60 25.50
C GLU A 33 -14.52 -8.89 24.60
N VAL A 34 -15.73 -8.79 25.16
CA VAL A 34 -17.00 -8.99 24.45
C VAL A 34 -17.13 -8.04 23.26
N LEU A 35 -16.89 -6.75 23.47
CA LEU A 35 -16.93 -5.76 22.40
C LEU A 35 -15.87 -6.06 21.33
N GLY A 36 -14.68 -6.52 21.73
CA GLY A 36 -13.62 -6.88 20.81
C GLY A 36 -13.99 -8.06 19.92
N GLU A 37 -14.59 -9.11 20.48
CA GLU A 37 -15.07 -10.28 19.72
C GLU A 37 -16.20 -9.93 18.77
N ALA A 38 -17.16 -9.11 19.21
CA ALA A 38 -18.25 -8.64 18.35
C ALA A 38 -17.70 -7.81 17.17
N ILE A 39 -16.74 -6.92 17.43
CA ILE A 39 -16.06 -6.13 16.39
C ILE A 39 -15.28 -7.03 15.44
N GLU A 40 -14.64 -8.10 15.93
CA GLU A 40 -13.89 -9.05 15.09
C GLU A 40 -14.75 -9.67 14.00
N LYS A 41 -15.94 -10.13 14.39
CA LYS A 41 -16.90 -10.73 13.45
C LYS A 41 -17.50 -9.67 12.54
N ALA A 42 -17.81 -8.49 13.09
CA ALA A 42 -18.45 -7.41 12.35
C ALA A 42 -17.54 -6.78 11.27
N ILE A 43 -16.22 -6.70 11.50
CA ILE A 43 -15.29 -6.04 10.56
C ILE A 43 -14.96 -6.90 9.33
N TRP A 44 -15.27 -8.20 9.37
CA TRP A 44 -14.91 -9.15 8.33
C TRP A 44 -15.38 -8.79 6.91
N PRO A 45 -16.64 -8.35 6.69
CA PRO A 45 -17.09 -7.92 5.36
C PRO A 45 -16.29 -6.74 4.82
N ALA A 46 -15.97 -5.77 5.68
CA ALA A 46 -15.14 -4.62 5.30
C ALA A 46 -13.73 -5.06 4.90
N TYR A 47 -13.14 -6.03 5.61
CA TYR A 47 -11.83 -6.61 5.28
C TYR A 47 -11.84 -7.29 3.91
N LEU A 48 -12.83 -8.14 3.65
CA LEU A 48 -12.99 -8.81 2.36
C LEU A 48 -13.14 -7.78 1.24
N ARG A 49 -13.98 -6.76 1.46
CA ARG A 49 -14.23 -5.73 0.46
C ARG A 49 -12.99 -4.90 0.19
N LEU A 50 -12.25 -4.49 1.23
CA LEU A 50 -11.00 -3.76 1.08
C LEU A 50 -9.99 -4.57 0.25
N ARG A 51 -9.86 -5.87 0.51
CA ARG A 51 -8.99 -6.75 -0.27
C ARG A 51 -9.43 -6.86 -1.73
N GLU A 52 -10.72 -6.86 -1.98
CA GLU A 52 -11.28 -6.90 -3.33
C GLU A 52 -11.00 -5.61 -4.11
N VAL A 53 -11.37 -4.45 -3.56
CA VAL A 53 -11.25 -3.14 -4.23
C VAL A 53 -9.82 -2.61 -4.28
N THR A 54 -8.91 -3.16 -3.47
CA THR A 54 -7.49 -2.78 -3.53
C THR A 54 -6.88 -3.20 -4.87
N PRO A 55 -6.33 -2.26 -5.67
CA PRO A 55 -5.71 -2.58 -6.95
C PRO A 55 -4.45 -3.41 -6.78
N VAL A 56 -4.17 -4.28 -7.76
CA VAL A 56 -2.96 -5.10 -7.82
C VAL A 56 -1.89 -4.35 -8.61
N GLY A 57 -0.99 -3.66 -7.90
CA GLY A 57 0.19 -3.06 -8.52
C GLY A 57 1.23 -4.12 -8.95
N PRO A 58 2.35 -3.70 -9.58
CA PRO A 58 3.36 -4.62 -10.14
C PRO A 58 3.94 -5.65 -9.18
N THR A 59 4.00 -5.33 -7.87
CA THR A 59 4.47 -6.26 -6.83
C THR A 59 3.33 -6.91 -6.05
N GLY A 60 2.09 -6.41 -6.15
CA GLY A 60 0.93 -6.87 -5.39
C GLY A 60 0.99 -6.61 -3.87
N ASN A 61 1.98 -5.86 -3.37
CA ASN A 61 2.22 -5.72 -1.92
C ASN A 61 1.09 -5.07 -1.17
N LEU A 62 0.44 -4.08 -1.77
CA LEU A 62 -0.63 -3.37 -1.11
C LEU A 62 -1.81 -4.31 -0.80
N LYS A 63 -2.23 -5.13 -1.75
CA LYS A 63 -3.29 -6.12 -1.55
C LYS A 63 -2.90 -7.18 -0.52
N ARG A 64 -1.62 -7.58 -0.45
CA ARG A 64 -1.11 -8.50 0.59
C ARG A 64 -1.02 -7.86 1.98
N ALA A 65 -0.90 -6.54 2.04
CA ALA A 65 -0.80 -5.79 3.27
C ALA A 65 -2.16 -5.45 3.88
N VAL A 66 -3.27 -5.71 3.17
CA VAL A 66 -4.62 -5.53 3.71
C VAL A 66 -4.76 -6.38 4.96
N ASN A 67 -5.12 -5.73 6.06
CA ASN A 67 -5.23 -6.36 7.36
C ASN A 67 -6.23 -5.61 8.23
N TYR A 68 -6.66 -6.25 9.31
CA TYR A 68 -7.39 -5.60 10.39
C TYR A 68 -6.74 -5.91 11.73
N LYS A 69 -6.98 -5.05 12.72
CA LYS A 69 -6.49 -5.21 14.09
C LYS A 69 -7.55 -4.75 15.05
N ILE A 70 -7.71 -5.48 16.15
CA ILE A 70 -8.63 -5.13 17.21
C ILE A 70 -7.80 -4.72 18.41
N VAL A 71 -8.12 -3.56 18.97
CA VAL A 71 -7.47 -3.02 20.15
C VAL A 71 -8.49 -2.95 21.27
N LYS A 72 -8.26 -3.75 22.32
CA LYS A 72 -9.12 -3.86 23.49
C LYS A 72 -8.53 -2.99 24.61
N TYR A 73 -9.31 -2.03 25.10
CA TYR A 73 -8.93 -1.14 26.20
C TYR A 73 -9.63 -1.60 27.49
N LYS A 74 -9.01 -2.55 28.20
CA LYS A 74 -9.59 -3.21 29.39
C LYS A 74 -9.94 -2.23 30.52
N GLN A 75 -9.15 -1.17 30.68
CA GLN A 75 -9.38 -0.17 31.74
C GLN A 75 -10.62 0.70 31.49
N SER A 76 -10.94 1.00 30.23
CA SER A 76 -12.08 1.82 29.85
C SER A 76 -13.32 0.99 29.48
N GLY A 77 -13.17 -0.31 29.22
CA GLY A 77 -14.23 -1.19 28.74
C GLY A 77 -14.66 -0.87 27.32
N VAL A 78 -13.71 -0.48 26.47
CA VAL A 78 -13.93 -0.12 25.06
C VAL A 78 -13.06 -0.99 24.17
N ALA A 79 -13.54 -1.31 22.98
CA ALA A 79 -12.73 -1.93 21.94
C ALA A 79 -12.82 -1.11 20.65
N VAL A 80 -11.75 -1.12 19.85
CA VAL A 80 -11.65 -0.42 18.57
C VAL A 80 -11.21 -1.41 17.51
N GLY A 81 -11.96 -1.47 16.41
CA GLY A 81 -11.58 -2.16 15.19
C GLY A 81 -10.84 -1.22 14.25
N LEU A 82 -9.67 -1.63 13.78
CA LEU A 82 -8.88 -0.94 12.79
C LEU A 82 -8.83 -1.80 11.54
N ILE A 83 -9.10 -1.20 10.38
CA ILE A 83 -8.97 -1.83 9.08
C ILE A 83 -8.12 -0.95 8.17
N GLY A 84 -7.25 -1.57 7.39
CA GLY A 84 -6.42 -0.83 6.44
C GLY A 84 -5.27 -1.68 5.94
N TYR A 85 -4.11 -1.05 5.83
CA TYR A 85 -2.89 -1.70 5.37
C TYR A 85 -1.85 -1.74 6.48
N ASN A 86 -1.12 -2.84 6.58
CA ASN A 86 0.04 -2.94 7.45
C ASN A 86 1.06 -1.88 7.06
N ARG A 87 1.47 -1.07 8.04
CA ARG A 87 2.49 -0.04 7.87
C ARG A 87 3.78 -0.68 7.34
N ALA A 88 4.38 -0.03 6.35
CA ALA A 88 5.60 -0.54 5.77
C ALA A 88 6.82 -0.35 6.70
N GLY A 89 7.73 -1.34 6.74
CA GLY A 89 9.03 -1.23 7.42
C GLY A 89 9.01 -1.36 8.95
N VAL A 90 8.03 -2.06 9.52
CA VAL A 90 7.93 -2.30 10.98
C VAL A 90 8.81 -3.47 11.46
N GLY A 91 9.26 -4.33 10.54
CA GLY A 91 10.27 -5.36 10.83
C GLY A 91 11.70 -4.84 10.70
N GLY A 92 12.66 -5.51 11.36
CA GLY A 92 14.09 -5.26 11.14
C GLY A 92 14.39 -5.30 9.64
N ALA A 93 15.09 -4.29 9.12
CA ALA A 93 15.42 -4.20 7.71
C ALA A 93 16.37 -5.35 7.33
N SER A 94 15.83 -6.50 6.94
CA SER A 94 16.58 -7.50 6.23
C SER A 94 16.81 -6.96 4.83
N SER A 95 18.00 -6.39 4.63
CA SER A 95 18.64 -6.48 3.32
C SER A 95 18.76 -7.98 3.04
N ALA A 96 17.88 -8.53 2.20
CA ALA A 96 18.15 -9.85 1.65
C ALA A 96 19.52 -9.75 0.98
N ALA A 97 20.49 -10.51 1.49
CA ALA A 97 21.87 -10.60 1.02
C ALA A 97 22.02 -10.21 -0.48
N GLY A 98 22.31 -8.93 -0.75
CA GLY A 98 22.55 -8.41 -2.10
C GLY A 98 21.35 -8.38 -3.10
N GLY A 99 20.09 -8.44 -2.66
CA GLY A 99 18.94 -8.52 -3.59
C GLY A 99 17.63 -7.86 -3.10
N THR A 100 16.92 -7.25 -4.04
CA THR A 100 15.59 -6.61 -3.90
C THR A 100 14.55 -7.52 -3.24
N VAL A 101 14.17 -7.25 -1.99
CA VAL A 101 12.92 -7.82 -1.44
C VAL A 101 11.74 -7.07 -2.07
N LEU A 102 11.16 -7.67 -3.11
CA LEU A 102 10.08 -7.09 -3.91
C LEU A 102 8.70 -7.30 -3.29
N ALA A 103 8.53 -8.34 -2.46
CA ALA A 103 7.23 -8.77 -1.97
C ALA A 103 7.19 -8.95 -0.44
N GLY A 104 6.09 -8.53 0.19
CA GLY A 104 5.85 -8.73 1.62
C GLY A 104 4.57 -8.05 2.11
N PRO A 105 3.91 -8.57 3.16
CA PRO A 105 2.73 -7.95 3.76
C PRO A 105 3.05 -6.63 4.49
N ASP A 106 4.32 -6.32 4.73
CA ASP A 106 4.85 -5.15 5.41
C ASP A 106 5.48 -4.12 4.44
N ARG A 107 4.99 -4.08 3.19
CA ARG A 107 5.57 -3.27 2.09
C ARG A 107 4.53 -2.44 1.33
N ALA A 108 3.52 -1.93 2.04
CA ALA A 108 2.44 -1.10 1.53
C ALA A 108 2.82 0.38 1.28
N PHE A 109 4.00 0.67 0.70
CA PHE A 109 4.52 2.04 0.56
C PHE A 109 3.63 3.00 -0.26
N HIS A 110 2.69 2.46 -1.03
CA HIS A 110 1.88 3.21 -1.99
C HIS A 110 0.44 3.47 -1.56
N GLN A 111 0.04 3.06 -0.35
CA GLN A 111 -1.31 3.34 0.16
C GLN A 111 -1.65 4.83 0.04
N TRP A 112 -0.80 5.71 0.59
CA TRP A 112 -1.08 7.14 0.64
C TRP A 112 -1.36 7.72 -0.75
N TRP A 113 -0.64 7.26 -1.77
CA TRP A 113 -0.84 7.72 -3.13
C TRP A 113 -2.22 7.31 -3.65
N LEU A 114 -2.70 6.11 -3.33
CA LEU A 114 -4.02 5.66 -3.78
C LEU A 114 -5.16 6.32 -3.01
N GLU A 115 -4.96 6.67 -1.74
CA GLU A 115 -6.01 7.35 -0.97
C GLU A 115 -6.12 8.84 -1.32
N PHE A 116 -5.01 9.51 -1.64
CA PHE A 116 -4.98 10.98 -1.76
C PHE A 116 -4.47 11.49 -3.11
N GLY A 117 -4.02 10.61 -4.00
CA GLY A 117 -3.35 10.97 -5.24
C GLY A 117 -1.92 11.49 -5.02
N THR A 118 -1.31 11.97 -6.09
CA THR A 118 -0.03 12.67 -6.05
C THR A 118 -0.10 13.98 -6.84
N LYS A 119 0.80 14.91 -6.53
CA LYS A 119 0.94 16.14 -7.33
C LYS A 119 1.78 15.83 -8.58
N GLU A 120 1.50 16.57 -9.64
CA GLU A 120 2.34 16.57 -10.83
C GLU A 120 3.79 16.93 -10.46
N ARG A 121 4.76 16.21 -11.03
CA ARG A 121 6.18 16.48 -10.83
C ARG A 121 6.81 16.90 -12.15
N ARG A 122 7.46 18.06 -12.14
CA ARG A 122 8.20 18.58 -13.29
C ARG A 122 9.69 18.48 -13.04
N ILE A 123 10.42 17.86 -13.96
CA ILE A 123 11.88 17.85 -13.98
C ILE A 123 12.30 18.99 -14.89
N THR A 124 12.58 20.14 -14.28
CA THR A 124 12.95 21.41 -14.95
C THR A 124 14.45 21.70 -14.91
N GLN A 125 15.23 20.89 -14.18
CA GLN A 125 16.68 21.04 -14.18
C GLN A 125 17.27 20.32 -15.39
N ALA A 126 17.69 21.09 -16.40
CA ALA A 126 18.46 20.57 -17.50
C ALA A 126 19.85 20.11 -17.02
N LYS A 127 20.29 18.97 -17.53
CA LYS A 127 21.68 18.53 -17.46
C LYS A 127 22.34 18.88 -18.80
N ALA A 128 23.01 20.02 -18.82
CA ALA A 128 24.00 20.38 -19.84
C ALA A 128 25.36 20.28 -19.13
N ARG A 129 25.97 19.10 -19.18
CA ARG A 129 27.36 18.93 -18.74
C ARG A 129 28.15 18.52 -19.97
N SER A 130 29.10 19.35 -20.35
CA SER A 130 30.19 18.91 -21.22
C SER A 130 30.89 17.74 -20.52
N TYR A 131 31.22 16.70 -21.28
CA TYR A 131 32.01 15.58 -20.79
C TYR A 131 33.06 15.20 -21.81
N GLU A 132 34.22 14.81 -21.31
CA GLU A 132 35.28 14.26 -22.14
C GLU A 132 34.94 12.83 -22.54
N ARG A 133 34.96 12.55 -23.85
CA ARG A 133 34.85 11.19 -24.37
C ARG A 133 36.17 10.76 -24.97
N ARG A 134 36.68 9.62 -24.52
CA ARG A 134 37.83 8.98 -25.16
C ARG A 134 37.41 8.33 -26.47
N SER A 135 38.09 8.67 -27.57
CA SER A 135 37.87 8.01 -28.87
C SER A 135 38.18 6.51 -28.77
N PRO A 136 37.55 5.63 -29.57
CA PRO A 136 37.94 4.24 -29.65
C PRO A 136 39.45 4.10 -29.89
N THR A 137 40.09 3.13 -29.24
CA THR A 137 41.50 2.77 -29.46
C THR A 137 41.67 1.79 -30.62
N LYS A 138 40.60 1.09 -31.01
CA LYS A 138 40.59 0.21 -32.19
C LYS A 138 40.11 0.99 -33.42
N PRO A 139 40.64 0.68 -34.62
CA PRO A 139 40.12 1.25 -35.87
C PRO A 139 38.62 0.97 -36.00
N PHE A 140 37.87 1.97 -36.43
CA PHE A 140 36.43 1.85 -36.67
C PHE A 140 36.04 2.52 -37.98
N ILE A 141 34.97 2.01 -38.59
CA ILE A 141 34.44 2.56 -39.83
C ILE A 141 33.50 3.70 -39.48
N ARG A 142 33.76 4.88 -40.04
CA ARG A 142 32.91 6.05 -39.90
C ARG A 142 32.28 6.35 -41.26
N THR A 143 30.96 6.48 -41.27
CA THR A 143 30.20 6.87 -42.46
C THR A 143 29.73 8.31 -42.29
N ARG A 144 30.04 9.19 -43.24
CA ARG A 144 29.55 10.58 -43.26
C ARG A 144 29.08 10.99 -44.64
N LYS A 145 28.09 11.88 -44.70
CA LYS A 145 27.67 12.52 -45.96
C LYS A 145 28.47 13.82 -46.14
N ARG A 146 29.16 13.97 -47.28
CA ARG A 146 29.85 15.19 -47.69
C ARG A 146 29.49 15.48 -49.15
N ASN A 147 28.95 16.67 -49.43
CA ASN A 147 28.48 17.07 -50.77
C ASN A 147 27.55 16.03 -51.42
N GLY A 148 26.56 15.53 -50.68
CA GLY A 148 25.59 14.55 -51.18
C GLY A 148 26.10 13.11 -51.35
N LYS A 149 27.41 12.87 -51.33
CA LYS A 149 28.00 11.52 -51.39
C LYS A 149 28.23 10.94 -50.00
N VAL A 150 27.90 9.66 -49.83
CA VAL A 150 28.22 8.89 -48.62
C VAL A 150 29.67 8.42 -48.73
N ILE A 151 30.51 8.85 -47.79
CA ILE A 151 31.92 8.46 -47.71
C ILE A 151 32.09 7.58 -46.47
N THR A 152 32.70 6.42 -46.68
CA THR A 152 33.04 5.46 -45.64
C THR A 152 34.55 5.50 -45.45
N GLU A 153 35.02 5.89 -44.27
CA GLU A 153 36.45 6.00 -43.95
C GLU A 153 36.81 5.13 -42.74
N THR A 154 37.92 4.40 -42.83
CA THR A 154 38.49 3.67 -41.69
C THR A 154 39.29 4.65 -40.85
N VAL A 155 38.75 5.04 -39.70
CA VAL A 155 39.39 5.96 -38.78
C VAL A 155 40.31 5.16 -37.86
N ARG A 156 41.61 5.50 -37.84
CA ARG A 156 42.53 4.96 -36.83
C ARG A 156 42.13 5.52 -35.46
N GLY A 157 41.64 4.65 -34.59
CA GLY A 157 41.33 5.00 -33.21
C GLY A 157 42.60 5.40 -32.45
N ARG A 158 42.70 6.65 -32.01
CA ARG A 158 43.91 7.18 -31.33
C ARG A 158 43.76 7.27 -29.80
N GLY A 159 42.62 6.87 -29.24
CA GLY A 159 42.37 7.00 -27.80
C GLY A 159 42.40 8.44 -27.25
N VAL A 160 42.20 9.44 -28.13
CA VAL A 160 42.28 10.87 -27.80
C VAL A 160 41.04 11.27 -27.01
N LEU A 161 41.23 12.08 -25.97
CA LEU A 161 40.13 12.71 -25.23
C LEU A 161 39.57 13.85 -26.10
N HIS A 162 38.28 13.78 -26.38
CA HIS A 162 37.56 14.84 -27.06
C HIS A 162 36.59 15.47 -26.08
N ASP A 163 36.67 16.79 -25.93
CA ASP A 163 35.61 17.57 -25.32
C ASP A 163 34.38 17.53 -26.22
N VAL A 164 33.28 17.04 -25.66
CA VAL A 164 31.97 17.12 -26.31
C VAL A 164 31.31 18.38 -25.77
N ASP A 165 31.49 19.48 -26.49
CA ASP A 165 30.91 20.78 -26.16
C ASP A 165 29.39 20.74 -26.19
N GLU A 166 28.81 21.36 -25.15
CA GLU A 166 27.40 21.70 -24.96
C GLU A 166 26.40 20.72 -25.59
N LEU A 167 26.20 19.61 -24.89
CA LEU A 167 24.95 18.88 -25.05
C LEU A 167 23.79 19.86 -24.80
N LYS A 168 22.94 20.02 -25.83
CA LYS A 168 21.65 20.71 -25.72
C LYS A 168 21.03 20.38 -24.37
N PRO A 169 20.44 21.35 -23.64
CA PRO A 169 19.86 21.12 -22.33
C PRO A 169 18.94 19.90 -22.38
N THR A 170 19.34 18.82 -21.71
CA THR A 170 18.59 17.57 -21.69
C THR A 170 18.09 17.26 -20.29
N TYR A 171 16.86 16.82 -20.21
CA TYR A 171 16.19 16.44 -18.97
C TYR A 171 16.27 14.92 -18.86
N ILE A 172 16.74 14.44 -17.70
CA ILE A 172 16.97 13.01 -17.45
C ILE A 172 16.20 12.59 -16.20
N ALA A 173 15.40 11.54 -16.34
CA ALA A 173 14.80 10.81 -15.24
C ALA A 173 15.33 9.38 -15.26
N SER A 174 15.96 8.92 -14.16
CA SER A 174 16.54 7.58 -14.11
C SER A 174 16.47 6.97 -12.72
N SER A 175 16.45 5.64 -12.66
CA SER A 175 16.58 4.88 -11.41
C SER A 175 18.03 4.74 -10.91
N PHE A 176 19.05 5.21 -11.66
CA PHE A 176 20.47 4.92 -11.42
C PHE A 176 20.93 5.26 -10.00
N ASN A 177 20.56 6.45 -9.50
CA ASN A 177 20.98 6.91 -8.18
C ASN A 177 20.35 6.13 -7.01
N ARG A 178 19.25 5.40 -7.23
CA ARG A 178 18.46 4.79 -6.15
C ARG A 178 18.40 3.27 -6.20
N LEU A 179 18.40 2.67 -7.39
CA LEU A 179 18.27 1.22 -7.61
C LEU A 179 19.57 0.57 -8.11
N GLY A 180 20.65 1.34 -8.22
CA GLY A 180 21.95 0.85 -8.69
C GLY A 180 22.11 0.90 -10.21
N PRO A 181 23.24 0.37 -10.72
CA PRO A 181 23.55 0.42 -12.14
C PRO A 181 22.56 -0.42 -12.95
N PHE A 182 22.22 0.06 -14.15
CA PHE A 182 21.43 -0.66 -15.14
C PHE A 182 22.04 -0.48 -16.53
N LYS A 183 21.77 -1.43 -17.42
CA LYS A 183 22.17 -1.34 -18.83
C LYS A 183 21.02 -0.80 -19.65
N ILE A 184 21.34 0.01 -20.64
CA ILE A 184 20.41 0.40 -21.70
C ILE A 184 20.53 -0.67 -22.79
N LEU A 185 19.48 -1.45 -22.98
CA LEU A 185 19.37 -2.38 -24.09
C LEU A 185 18.99 -1.56 -25.33
N GLY A 186 19.87 -1.55 -26.34
CA GLY A 186 19.74 -0.69 -27.52
C GLY A 186 18.33 -0.76 -28.15
N GLY A 187 17.75 0.40 -28.43
CA GLY A 187 16.38 0.54 -28.91
C GLY A 187 15.73 1.77 -28.27
N VAL A 188 15.73 2.89 -28.99
CA VAL A 188 14.87 4.02 -28.63
C VAL A 188 13.49 3.65 -29.19
N GLY A 189 12.57 3.18 -28.35
CA GLY A 189 11.17 3.13 -28.75
C GLY A 189 10.73 4.53 -29.20
N GLY A 190 9.81 4.64 -30.15
CA GLY A 190 9.43 5.90 -30.83
C GLY A 190 9.18 7.10 -29.90
N ASP A 191 8.83 6.87 -28.64
CA ASP A 191 8.56 7.89 -27.62
C ASP A 191 9.77 8.30 -26.76
N GLY A 192 11.00 7.91 -27.13
CA GLY A 192 12.19 8.15 -26.30
C GLY A 192 12.29 7.24 -25.07
N ARG A 193 11.47 6.19 -25.00
CA ARG A 193 11.55 5.13 -24.00
C ARG A 193 12.66 4.17 -24.37
N VAL A 194 13.60 4.00 -23.45
CA VAL A 194 14.75 3.13 -23.61
C VAL A 194 14.51 1.86 -22.79
N GLN A 195 14.71 0.69 -23.39
CA GLN A 195 14.62 -0.56 -22.65
C GLN A 195 15.86 -0.71 -21.75
N THR A 196 15.64 -1.12 -20.50
CA THR A 196 16.72 -1.30 -19.52
C THR A 196 16.84 -2.77 -19.12
N ASP A 197 18.05 -3.15 -18.68
CA ASP A 197 18.32 -4.39 -17.97
C ASP A 197 18.87 -4.04 -16.58
N PRO A 198 18.13 -4.35 -15.49
CA PRO A 198 16.87 -5.08 -15.47
C PRO A 198 15.69 -4.27 -16.05
N ALA A 199 14.67 -4.97 -16.55
CA ALA A 199 13.48 -4.34 -17.13
C ALA A 199 12.68 -3.54 -16.08
N TYR A 200 11.86 -2.60 -16.56
CA TYR A 200 10.87 -1.91 -15.72
C TYR A 200 10.02 -2.94 -14.94
N PRO A 201 9.70 -2.69 -13.66
CA PRO A 201 9.94 -1.48 -12.86
C PRO A 201 11.31 -1.42 -12.16
N LYS A 202 12.21 -2.39 -12.38
CA LYS A 202 13.49 -2.50 -11.65
C LYS A 202 14.51 -1.47 -12.11
N ALA A 203 14.47 -1.06 -13.37
CA ALA A 203 15.16 0.12 -13.85
C ALA A 203 14.30 0.90 -14.84
N PHE A 204 14.59 2.19 -14.95
CA PHE A 204 14.02 3.05 -15.99
C PHE A 204 15.01 4.16 -16.36
N PHE A 205 14.93 4.59 -17.61
CA PHE A 205 15.64 5.75 -18.12
C PHE A 205 14.75 6.48 -19.11
N ARG A 206 14.59 7.79 -18.90
CA ARG A 206 13.93 8.70 -19.83
C ARG A 206 14.82 9.91 -20.04
N LYS A 207 15.12 10.19 -21.31
CA LYS A 207 15.83 11.39 -21.75
C LYS A 207 14.90 12.21 -22.63
N SER A 208 14.86 13.52 -22.42
CA SER A 208 14.03 14.45 -23.20
C SER A 208 14.78 15.75 -23.47
N SER A 209 14.50 16.37 -24.62
CA SER A 209 14.94 17.75 -24.93
C SER A 209 14.06 18.81 -24.27
N GLN A 210 12.84 18.44 -23.85
CA GLN A 210 11.91 19.29 -23.10
C GLN A 210 11.81 18.83 -21.64
N PRO A 211 11.41 19.70 -20.70
CA PRO A 211 11.17 19.32 -19.31
C PRO A 211 10.30 18.06 -19.19
N ILE A 212 10.74 17.10 -18.38
CA ILE A 212 9.96 15.87 -18.20
C ILE A 212 8.85 16.16 -17.20
N VAL A 213 7.60 16.07 -17.67
CA VAL A 213 6.41 16.15 -16.81
C VAL A 213 5.96 14.74 -16.46
N ILE A 214 5.87 14.45 -15.16
CA ILE A 214 5.26 13.25 -14.61
C ILE A 214 3.88 13.67 -14.11
N PRO A 215 2.79 13.22 -14.76
CA PRO A 215 1.44 13.63 -14.38
C PRO A 215 1.13 13.22 -12.94
N ALA A 216 0.22 13.98 -12.33
CA ALA A 216 -0.38 13.62 -11.05
C ALA A 216 -1.01 12.22 -11.13
N MET A 217 -0.81 11.40 -10.10
CA MET A 217 -1.57 10.17 -9.95
C MET A 217 -2.95 10.55 -9.39
N PRO A 218 -4.06 10.16 -10.04
CA PRO A 218 -5.39 10.42 -9.51
C PRO A 218 -5.63 9.63 -8.21
N VAL A 219 -6.57 10.10 -7.41
CA VAL A 219 -7.10 9.33 -6.27
C VAL A 219 -7.62 7.98 -6.77
N GLY A 220 -7.26 6.90 -6.08
CA GLY A 220 -7.53 5.53 -6.49
C GLY A 220 -6.61 4.97 -7.58
N GLY A 221 -5.70 5.77 -8.14
CA GLY A 221 -4.88 5.33 -9.27
C GLY A 221 -5.75 4.97 -10.47
N GLU A 222 -5.52 3.81 -11.07
CA GLU A 222 -6.29 3.36 -12.25
C GLU A 222 -7.78 3.11 -11.94
N SER A 223 -8.14 2.79 -10.70
CA SER A 223 -9.55 2.56 -10.32
C SER A 223 -10.34 3.86 -10.19
N GLY A 224 -9.66 5.01 -10.06
CA GLY A 224 -10.27 6.31 -9.81
C GLY A 224 -11.01 6.45 -8.48
N ARG A 225 -10.91 5.44 -7.59
CA ARG A 225 -11.63 5.41 -6.30
C ARG A 225 -10.70 5.02 -5.14
N PRO A 226 -10.70 5.77 -4.03
CA PRO A 226 -9.87 5.48 -2.87
C PRO A 226 -10.33 4.18 -2.18
N PRO A 227 -9.47 3.16 -2.04
CA PRO A 227 -9.90 1.81 -1.68
C PRO A 227 -10.43 1.69 -0.25
N VAL A 228 -9.81 2.35 0.74
CA VAL A 228 -10.30 2.28 2.15
C VAL A 228 -11.67 2.91 2.28
N GLN A 229 -11.84 4.12 1.76
CA GLN A 229 -13.13 4.82 1.82
C GLN A 229 -14.20 4.03 1.05
N THR A 230 -13.88 3.54 -0.15
CA THR A 230 -14.82 2.78 -0.97
C THR A 230 -15.29 1.50 -0.28
N ALA A 231 -14.37 0.76 0.34
CA ALA A 231 -14.70 -0.46 1.06
C ALA A 231 -15.61 -0.17 2.25
N TRP A 232 -15.33 0.89 3.01
CA TRP A 232 -16.16 1.30 4.12
C TRP A 232 -17.57 1.71 3.70
N ASP A 233 -17.68 2.62 2.74
CA ASP A 233 -18.97 3.14 2.30
C ASP A 233 -19.91 2.03 1.83
N GLN A 234 -19.34 0.99 1.21
CA GLN A 234 -20.08 -0.17 0.69
C GLN A 234 -20.44 -1.22 1.74
N THR A 235 -19.74 -1.26 2.87
CA THR A 235 -19.92 -2.31 3.89
C THR A 235 -20.42 -1.80 5.23
N GLN A 236 -20.44 -0.48 5.47
CA GLN A 236 -20.77 0.10 6.77
C GLN A 236 -22.12 -0.37 7.34
N ALA A 237 -23.14 -0.55 6.49
CA ALA A 237 -24.45 -1.06 6.91
C ALA A 237 -24.37 -2.53 7.35
N GLN A 238 -23.66 -3.37 6.61
CA GLN A 238 -23.46 -4.77 6.95
C GLN A 238 -22.61 -4.94 8.22
N VAL A 239 -21.58 -4.11 8.39
CA VAL A 239 -20.78 -4.07 9.62
C VAL A 239 -21.66 -3.69 10.81
N ALA A 240 -22.52 -2.67 10.65
CA ALA A 240 -23.45 -2.25 11.69
C ALA A 240 -24.44 -3.36 12.07
N GLU A 241 -25.03 -4.03 11.07
CA GLU A 241 -25.94 -5.16 11.26
C GLU A 241 -25.26 -6.31 12.02
N TYR A 242 -24.05 -6.69 11.60
CA TYR A 242 -23.31 -7.78 12.26
C TYR A 242 -22.96 -7.40 13.68
N LEU A 243 -22.51 -6.17 13.91
CA LEU A 243 -22.21 -5.69 15.25
C LEU A 243 -23.46 -5.71 16.13
N GLN A 244 -24.59 -5.20 15.64
CA GLN A 244 -25.85 -5.20 16.38
C GLN A 244 -26.31 -6.62 16.73
N ARG A 245 -26.24 -7.54 15.78
CA ARG A 245 -26.60 -8.95 15.97
C ARG A 245 -25.73 -9.60 17.05
N GLU A 246 -24.40 -9.49 16.94
CA GLU A 246 -23.49 -10.10 17.91
C GLU A 246 -23.66 -9.52 19.32
N LEU A 247 -23.78 -8.19 19.46
CA LEU A 247 -24.00 -7.55 20.75
C LEU A 247 -25.33 -7.96 21.39
N SER A 248 -26.39 -8.07 20.58
CA SER A 248 -27.72 -8.50 21.05
C SER A 248 -27.70 -9.96 21.50
N LEU A 249 -27.02 -10.84 20.77
CA LEU A 249 -26.83 -12.24 21.15
C LEU A 249 -26.07 -12.37 22.47
N THR A 250 -24.97 -11.62 22.65
CA THR A 250 -24.20 -11.67 23.89
C THR A 250 -25.01 -11.18 25.08
N LEU A 251 -25.77 -10.08 24.94
CA LEU A 251 -26.67 -9.62 25.99
C LEU A 251 -27.72 -10.68 26.31
N GLY A 252 -28.37 -11.27 25.31
CA GLY A 252 -29.38 -12.32 25.52
C GLY A 252 -28.82 -13.54 26.28
N GLN A 253 -27.61 -13.99 25.95
CA GLN A 253 -26.92 -15.06 26.67
C GLN A 253 -26.61 -14.67 28.13
N ALA A 254 -26.18 -13.43 28.35
CA ALA A 254 -25.86 -12.93 29.67
C ALA A 254 -27.11 -12.86 30.57
N TRP A 255 -28.24 -12.40 30.02
CA TRP A 255 -29.53 -12.41 30.69
C TRP A 255 -30.00 -13.83 31.03
N ALA A 256 -29.87 -14.77 30.09
CA ALA A 256 -30.23 -16.17 30.32
C ALA A 256 -29.38 -16.80 31.44
N ALA A 257 -28.08 -16.49 31.49
CA ALA A 257 -27.18 -16.99 32.53
C ALA A 257 -27.54 -16.45 33.93
N LEU A 258 -27.91 -15.17 34.04
CA LEU A 258 -28.40 -14.62 35.31
C LEU A 258 -29.72 -15.25 35.74
N ARG A 259 -30.65 -15.44 34.80
CA ARG A 259 -31.93 -16.07 35.08
C ARG A 259 -31.74 -17.48 35.62
N PHE A 260 -30.90 -18.28 34.97
CA PHE A 260 -30.56 -19.63 35.43
C PHE A 260 -29.92 -19.63 36.83
N ARG A 261 -29.04 -18.65 37.12
CA ARG A 261 -28.44 -18.50 38.46
C ARG A 261 -29.47 -18.14 39.54
N ASN A 262 -30.47 -17.33 39.21
CA ASN A 262 -31.50 -16.88 40.15
C ASN A 262 -32.63 -17.90 40.34
N GLU A 263 -32.98 -18.68 39.31
CA GLU A 263 -34.01 -19.73 39.39
C GLU A 263 -33.50 -21.02 40.06
N GLY A 264 -32.19 -21.11 40.31
CA GLY A 264 -31.57 -22.20 41.05
C GLY A 264 -31.40 -23.46 40.21
N SER A 265 -30.23 -24.09 40.35
CA SER A 265 -30.07 -25.49 40.00
C SER A 265 -31.03 -26.30 40.87
N VAL A 266 -32.17 -26.70 40.31
CA VAL A 266 -32.98 -27.79 40.87
C VAL A 266 -32.19 -29.08 40.64
N THR A 267 -31.10 -29.26 41.38
CA THR A 267 -30.56 -30.59 41.68
C THR A 267 -31.55 -31.21 42.63
N GLY A 268 -32.61 -31.78 42.06
CA GLY A 268 -33.46 -32.74 42.73
C GLY A 268 -32.63 -33.97 43.06
N THR A 269 -31.89 -33.93 44.17
CA THR A 269 -31.69 -35.12 44.98
C THR A 269 -32.99 -35.37 45.71
N ASP A 270 -33.99 -35.87 44.98
CA ASP A 270 -35.12 -36.57 45.60
C ASP A 270 -34.56 -37.90 46.07
N THR A 271 -33.93 -37.87 47.24
CA THR A 271 -33.74 -39.05 48.07
C THR A 271 -35.14 -39.53 48.48
N LEU A 272 -35.75 -40.37 47.64
CA LEU A 272 -36.79 -41.29 48.07
C LEU A 272 -36.13 -42.38 48.93
N GLY A 273 -35.89 -42.05 50.20
CA GLY A 273 -36.26 -42.96 51.30
C GLY A 273 -37.61 -42.49 51.83
N PRO A 274 -38.48 -43.35 52.40
CA PRO A 274 -38.05 -44.31 53.43
C PRO A 274 -38.78 -45.68 53.42
N ALA A 275 -38.34 -46.50 54.39
CA ALA A 275 -38.94 -47.71 54.99
C ALA A 275 -38.69 -49.06 54.31
#